data_AF-A0A2V8GR46-F1
#
_entry.id   AF-A0A2V8GR46-F1
#
_cell.length_a   1.000
_cell.length_b   1.000
_cell.length_c   1.000
_cell.angle_alpha   90.00
_cell.angle_beta   90.00
_cell.angle_gamma   90.00
#
_symmetry.space_group_name_H-M   'P 1'
#
loop_
_entity.id
_entity.type
_entity.pdbx_description
1 polymer ?
#
loop_
_entity_poly.entity_id
_entity_poly.type
_entity_poly.pdbx_seq_one_letter_code
_entity_poly.pdbx_strand_id
1 'polypeptide(L)' 'MDGSRTYAYVAMHEMKLYVAEATVPKNAAPATLFQTSFSWVDKDGKGIRYTTMYNNEFHGMRLYPVPPHTTGVGGQ' A
#
# COMPACT_ATOMS: atom_id res chain seq x y z
N MET A 1 -8.68 0.23 -29.76
CA MET A 1 -8.15 -0.18 -28.45
C MET A 1 -9.11 -1.20 -27.85
N ASP A 2 -8.58 -2.25 -27.21
CA ASP A 2 -9.34 -3.35 -26.60
C ASP A 2 -10.11 -2.95 -25.33
N GLY A 3 -9.90 -1.73 -24.84
CA GLY A 3 -10.55 -1.18 -23.65
C GLY A 3 -9.98 -1.73 -22.35
N SER A 4 -8.82 -2.41 -22.41
CA SER A 4 -8.05 -2.75 -21.22
C SER A 4 -7.56 -1.48 -20.52
N ARG A 5 -7.37 -1.58 -19.19
CA ARG A 5 -6.92 -0.46 -18.36
C ARG A 5 -5.77 -0.94 -17.47
N THR A 6 -4.64 -0.25 -17.51
CA THR A 6 -3.46 -0.54 -16.68
C THR A 6 -3.35 0.46 -15.55
N TYR A 7 -3.00 -0.04 -14.37
CA TYR A 7 -2.84 0.75 -13.13
C TYR A 7 -1.53 0.42 -12.48
N ALA A 8 -0.91 1.45 -11.90
CA ALA A 8 0.27 1.31 -11.05
C ALA A 8 -0.09 1.74 -9.62
N TYR A 9 0.32 0.93 -8.65
CA TYR A 9 0.42 1.29 -7.25
C TYR A 9 1.88 1.64 -6.97
N VAL A 10 2.13 2.86 -6.51
CA VAL A 10 3.46 3.36 -6.17
C VAL A 10 3.41 3.85 -4.74
N ALA A 11 4.21 3.24 -3.87
CA ALA A 11 4.27 3.62 -2.46
C ALA A 11 5.68 3.47 -1.89
N MET A 12 5.96 4.24 -0.84
CA MET A 12 7.18 4.11 -0.06
C MET A 12 6.87 3.73 1.39
N HIS A 13 7.69 2.82 1.93
CA HIS A 13 7.66 2.43 3.34
C HIS A 13 9.06 2.06 3.81
N GLU A 14 9.48 2.63 4.93
CA GLU A 14 10.82 2.42 5.52
C GLU A 14 11.95 2.62 4.50
N MET A 15 11.86 3.71 3.72
CA MET A 15 12.84 4.08 2.69
C MET A 15 12.97 3.05 1.54
N LYS A 16 11.95 2.21 1.34
CA LYS A 16 11.86 1.28 0.22
C LYS A 16 10.74 1.70 -0.72
N LEU A 17 11.00 1.66 -2.02
CA LEU A 17 10.03 1.93 -3.07
C LEU A 17 9.39 0.63 -3.54
N TYR A 18 8.06 0.59 -3.53
CA TYR A 18 7.26 -0.51 -4.05
C TYR A 18 6.47 -0.01 -5.26
N VAL A 19 6.61 -0.74 -6.37
CA VAL A 19 5.85 -0.51 -7.61
C VAL A 19 5.18 -1.82 -7.98
N ALA A 20 3.86 -1.80 -8.07
CA ALA A 20 3.06 -2.92 -8.55
C ALA A 20 2.15 -2.43 -9.67
N GLU A 21 1.99 -3.23 -10.71
CA GLU A 21 1.08 -2.92 -11.82
C GLU A 21 0.05 -4.03 -12.02
N ALA A 22 -1.12 -3.65 -12.52
CA ALA A 22 -2.13 -4.58 -12.96
C ALA A 22 -2.87 -4.05 -14.19
N THR A 23 -3.11 -4.93 -15.14
CA THR A 23 -3.96 -4.66 -16.32
C THR A 23 -5.25 -5.43 -16.18
N VAL A 24 -6.37 -4.74 -16.30
CA VAL A 24 -7.70 -5.32 -16.21
C VAL A 24 -8.44 -5.21 -17.55
N PRO A 25 -9.23 -6.21 -17.95
CA PRO A 25 -10.03 -6.13 -19.17
C PRO A 25 -11.17 -5.11 -19.02
N LYS A 26 -11.76 -4.71 -20.15
CA LYS A 26 -12.77 -3.64 -20.25
C LYS A 26 -13.94 -3.76 -19.26
N ASN A 27 -14.37 -4.98 -18.93
CA ASN A 27 -15.54 -5.26 -18.10
C ASN A 27 -15.19 -5.68 -16.66
N ALA A 28 -13.92 -5.59 -16.26
CA ALA A 28 -13.49 -5.95 -14.91
C ALA A 28 -13.82 -4.86 -13.88
N ALA A 29 -13.69 -5.26 -12.60
CA ALA A 29 -13.97 -4.43 -11.44
C ALA A 29 -13.22 -3.07 -11.49
N PRO A 30 -13.77 -2.02 -10.85
CA PRO A 30 -13.15 -0.70 -10.85
C PRO A 30 -11.73 -0.75 -10.32
N ALA A 31 -10.86 -0.02 -10.98
CA ALA A 31 -9.44 0.03 -10.68
C ALA A 31 -9.07 0.57 -9.30
N THR A 32 -9.97 1.36 -8.72
CA THR A 32 -9.82 1.86 -7.36
C THR A 32 -9.69 0.71 -6.35
N LEU A 33 -10.29 -0.45 -6.63
CA LEU A 33 -10.16 -1.65 -5.80
C LEU A 33 -8.72 -2.19 -5.78
N PHE A 34 -8.01 -2.12 -6.91
CA PHE A 34 -6.60 -2.52 -6.97
C PHE A 34 -5.71 -1.58 -6.13
N GLN A 35 -6.00 -0.28 -6.14
CA GLN A 35 -5.23 0.66 -5.32
C GLN A 35 -5.45 0.44 -3.82
N THR A 36 -6.65 0.01 -3.41
CA THR A 36 -7.00 -0.23 -2.00
C THR A 36 -6.71 -1.65 -1.52
N SER A 37 -6.33 -2.59 -2.39
CA SER A 37 -6.10 -3.99 -2.01
C SER A 37 -4.75 -4.23 -1.30
N PHE A 38 -3.85 -3.25 -1.32
CA PHE A 38 -2.54 -3.37 -0.68
C PHE A 38 -2.59 -2.93 0.78
N SER A 39 -1.88 -3.67 1.64
CA SER A 39 -1.69 -3.35 3.05
C SER A 39 -0.25 -3.61 3.45
N TRP A 40 0.28 -2.81 4.37
CA TRP A 40 1.59 -3.06 4.96
C TRP A 40 1.51 -4.24 5.93
N VAL A 41 2.58 -5.02 6.01
CA VAL A 41 2.73 -6.12 6.96
C VAL A 41 4.08 -6.01 7.67
N ASP A 42 4.15 -6.50 8.89
CA ASP A 42 5.39 -6.64 9.64
C ASP A 42 6.17 -7.90 9.20
N LYS A 43 7.33 -8.11 9.84
CA LYS A 43 8.22 -9.24 9.56
C LYS A 43 7.59 -10.62 9.80
N ASP A 44 6.53 -10.69 10.61
CA ASP A 44 5.83 -11.92 10.94
C ASP A 44 4.57 -12.11 10.07
N GLY A 45 4.39 -11.25 9.05
CA GLY A 45 3.26 -11.27 8.13
C GLY A 45 1.98 -10.65 8.70
N LYS A 46 2.07 -9.97 9.85
CA LYS A 46 0.91 -9.36 10.49
C LYS A 46 0.68 -7.97 9.91
N GLY A 47 -0.56 -7.66 9.53
CA GLY A 47 -0.92 -6.37 8.94
C GLY A 47 -0.62 -5.20 9.88
N ILE A 48 0.01 -4.15 9.37
CA ILE A 48 0.33 -2.90 10.06
C ILE A 48 -0.78 -1.89 9.79
N ARG A 49 -1.37 -1.35 10.85
CA ARG A 49 -2.32 -0.24 10.76
C ARG A 49 -1.93 0.89 11.72
N TYR A 50 -1.39 1.96 11.15
CA TYR A 50 -1.04 3.15 11.92
C TYR A 50 -2.28 3.83 12.52
N THR A 51 -2.18 4.27 13.78
CA THR A 51 -3.26 4.97 14.48
C THR A 51 -3.35 6.45 14.09
N THR A 52 -2.29 6.99 13.51
CA THR A 52 -2.24 8.29 12.85
C THR A 52 -1.52 8.16 11.50
N MET A 53 -1.48 9.23 10.72
CA MET A 53 -0.90 9.20 9.38
C MET A 53 0.61 8.88 9.41
N TYR A 54 1.02 7.87 8.65
CA TYR A 54 2.42 7.62 8.34
C TYR A 54 2.82 8.40 7.09
N ASN A 55 3.91 9.17 7.17
CA ASN A 55 4.60 9.76 6.02
C ASN A 55 6.04 9.23 5.96
N ASN A 56 6.44 8.66 4.82
CA ASN A 56 7.78 8.11 4.62
C ASN A 56 8.88 9.18 4.74
N GLU A 57 8.64 10.42 4.29
CA GLU A 57 9.62 11.50 4.38
C GLU A 57 10.01 11.79 5.84
N PHE A 58 9.05 11.77 6.76
CA PHE A 58 9.34 12.08 8.16
C PHE A 58 9.71 10.84 8.98
N HIS A 59 8.93 9.77 8.87
CA HIS A 59 9.08 8.59 9.72
C HIS A 59 10.07 7.58 9.14
N GLY A 60 10.10 7.41 7.81
CA GLY A 60 11.06 6.53 7.14
C GLY A 60 12.49 7.02 7.28
N MET A 61 12.70 8.35 7.24
CA MET A 61 14.00 8.97 7.54
C MET A 61 14.31 9.06 9.04
N ARG A 62 13.37 8.67 9.92
CA ARG A 62 13.49 8.76 11.39
C ARG A 62 13.72 10.18 11.92
N LEU A 63 13.22 11.20 11.22
CA LEU A 63 13.18 12.59 11.72
C LEU A 63 12.14 12.73 12.85
N TYR A 64 11.04 11.98 12.74
CA TYR A 64 10.06 11.77 13.80
C TYR A 64 9.93 10.28 14.11
N PRO A 65 9.56 9.91 15.35
CA PRO A 65 9.32 8.52 15.70
C PRO A 65 8.23 7.94 14.80
N VAL A 66 8.39 6.65 14.46
CA VAL A 66 7.36 5.92 13.72
C VAL A 66 6.06 5.93 14.54
N PRO A 67 4.92 6.31 13.95
CA PRO A 67 3.68 6.34 14.68
C PRO A 67 3.30 4.97 15.27
N PRO A 68 2.62 4.94 16.43
CA PRO A 68 2.05 3.71 16.94
C PRO A 68 1.15 3.05 15.88
N HIS A 69 1.20 1.73 15.83
CA HIS A 69 0.37 0.95 14.94
C HIS A 69 -0.16 -0.27 15.68
N THR A 70 -1.37 -0.69 15.31
CA THR A 70 -1.85 -2.01 15.69
C THR A 70 -1.37 -3.00 14.67
N THR A 71 -1.22 -4.24 15.11
CA THR A 71 -0.97 -5.36 14.23
C THR A 71 -2.20 -6.27 14.20
N GLY A 72 -2.68 -6.65 13.02
CA GLY A 72 -3.87 -7.49 12.81
C GLY A 72 -3.67 -8.53 11.68
N VAL A 73 -4.69 -9.33 11.36
CA VAL A 73 -4.61 -10.18 10.15
C VAL A 73 -4.54 -9.25 8.94
N GLY A 74 -3.50 -9.40 8.10
CA GLY A 74 -3.29 -8.54 6.94
C GLY A 74 -4.38 -8.75 5.89
N GLY A 75 -5.04 -7.66 5.50
CA GLY A 75 -6.06 -7.64 4.44
C GLY A 75 -7.51 -7.71 4.95
N GLN A 76 -8.33 -6.77 4.46
CA GLN A 76 -9.77 -6.98 4.23
C GLN A 76 -9.97 -7.18 2.73
#